data_AF-A0A4R4WCH2-F1
#
_entry.id   AF-A0A4R4WCH2-F1
#
_cell.length_a   1.000
_cell.length_b   1.000
_cell.length_c   1.000
_cell.angle_alpha   90.00
_cell.angle_beta   90.00
_cell.angle_gamma   90.00
#
_symmetry.space_group_name_H-M   'P 1'
#
loop_
_entity.id
_entity.type
_entity.pdbx_description
1 polymer ?
#
loop_
_entity_poly.entity_id
_entity_poly.type
_entity_poly.pdbx_seq_one_letter_code
_entity_poly.pdbx_strand_id
1 'polypeptide(L)'
;MRETDSSVETWSFQCQNCHTIWQDTYEARHHADVGGEFIVWRHRGVISMPPWLHAGCSACPGAPVKVIPIAGNVPYQGRAGM
;
A
#
# COMPACT_ATOMS: atom_id res chain seq x y z
N MET A 1 9.00 -19.99 -3.38
CA MET A 1 8.49 -18.62 -3.64
C MET A 1 8.97 -18.20 -5.02
N ARG A 2 8.06 -18.00 -5.97
CA ARG A 2 8.37 -17.46 -7.31
C ARG A 2 7.70 -16.09 -7.43
N GLU A 3 8.47 -15.08 -7.83
CA GLU A 3 7.89 -13.79 -8.26
C GLU A 3 7.17 -14.02 -9.59
N THR A 4 5.91 -13.62 -9.64
CA THR A 4 5.04 -13.81 -10.80
C THR A 4 4.94 -12.51 -11.59
N ASP A 5 4.79 -11.39 -10.90
CA ASP A 5 4.65 -10.05 -11.47
C ASP A 5 5.08 -8.97 -10.47
N SER A 6 5.40 -7.78 -10.98
CA SER A 6 5.63 -6.60 -10.15
C SER A 6 4.98 -5.37 -10.77
N SER A 7 4.22 -4.61 -9.99
CA SER A 7 3.62 -3.35 -10.40
C SER A 7 4.15 -2.18 -9.57
N VAL A 8 4.14 -0.99 -10.17
CA VAL A 8 4.45 0.28 -9.50
C VAL A 8 3.14 1.02 -9.32
N GLU A 9 2.79 1.32 -8.07
CA GLU A 9 1.50 1.90 -7.71
C GLU A 9 1.69 3.24 -6.98
N THR A 10 1.01 4.28 -7.46
CA THR A 10 1.02 5.60 -6.83
C THR A 10 -0.22 5.78 -6.00
N TRP A 11 -0.10 5.82 -4.68
CA TRP A 11 -1.20 5.94 -3.74
C TRP A 11 -1.41 7.38 -3.31
N SER A 12 -2.68 7.80 -3.20
CA SER A 12 -3.06 9.10 -2.63
C SER A 12 -3.51 8.93 -1.19
N PHE A 13 -3.08 9.83 -0.31
CA PHE A 13 -3.38 9.80 1.12
C PHE A 13 -3.90 11.15 1.59
N GLN A 14 -4.71 11.12 2.64
CA GLN A 14 -5.16 12.31 3.35
C GLN A 14 -5.00 12.12 4.84
N CYS A 15 -4.34 13.07 5.50
CA CYS A 15 -4.31 13.14 6.96
C CYS A 15 -5.70 13.53 7.47
N GLN A 16 -6.24 12.78 8.42
CA GLN A 16 -7.55 13.12 9.00
C GLN A 16 -7.47 14.21 10.07
N ASN A 17 -6.27 14.69 10.42
CA ASN A 17 -6.09 15.80 11.36
C ASN A 17 -5.88 17.14 10.65
N CYS A 18 -4.87 17.26 9.78
CA CYS A 18 -4.54 18.51 9.09
C CYS A 18 -5.06 18.59 7.64
N HIS A 19 -5.72 17.54 7.15
CA HIS A 19 -6.25 17.44 5.79
C HIS A 19 -5.23 17.56 4.66
N THR A 20 -3.92 17.56 4.96
CA THR A 20 -2.87 17.49 3.95
C THR A 20 -3.05 16.24 3.10
N ILE A 21 -3.02 16.44 1.79
CA ILE A 21 -3.07 15.38 0.78
C ILE A 21 -1.68 15.23 0.18
N TRP A 22 -1.23 13.99 0.02
CA TRP A 22 0.02 13.69 -0.67
C TRP A 22 -0.09 12.39 -1.45
N GLN A 23 0.87 12.20 -2.34
CA GLN A 23 1.02 10.97 -3.12
C GLN A 23 2.36 10.32 -2.79
N ASP A 24 2.38 9.00 -2.85
CA ASP A 24 3.61 8.23 -2.69
C ASP A 24 3.57 6.96 -3.53
N THR A 25 4.74 6.49 -3.95
CA THR A 25 4.87 5.38 -4.90
C THR A 25 5.43 4.15 -4.20
N TYR A 26 4.77 3.02 -4.43
CA TYR A 26 5.13 1.72 -3.88
C TYR A 26 5.32 0.72 -5.01
N GLU A 27 6.18 -0.27 -4.78
CA GLU A 27 6.29 -1.45 -5.63
C GLU A 27 5.50 -2.58 -4.98
N ALA A 28 4.54 -3.16 -5.70
CA ALA A 28 3.82 -4.36 -5.31
C ALA A 28 4.41 -5.55 -6.08
N ARG A 29 5.08 -6.46 -5.38
CA ARG A 29 5.65 -7.68 -5.98
C ARG A 29 4.76 -8.86 -5.66
N HIS A 30 4.09 -9.38 -6.68
CA HIS A 30 3.22 -10.52 -6.58
C HIS A 30 4.05 -11.80 -6.59
N HIS A 31 3.90 -12.59 -5.54
CA HIS A 31 4.54 -13.89 -5.42
C HIS A 31 3.47 -14.97 -5.34
N ALA A 32 3.74 -16.09 -5.99
CA ALA A 32 2.95 -17.30 -5.86
C ALA A 32 3.83 -18.47 -5.39
N ASP A 33 3.30 -19.28 -4.49
CA ASP A 33 3.87 -20.57 -4.13
C ASP A 33 2.77 -21.62 -3.88
N VAL A 34 3.18 -22.81 -3.46
CA VAL A 34 2.26 -23.94 -3.19
C VAL A 34 1.25 -23.61 -2.07
N GLY A 35 1.54 -22.59 -1.25
CA GLY A 35 0.71 -22.10 -0.16
C GLY A 35 -0.17 -20.88 -0.49
N GLY A 36 -0.09 -20.34 -1.71
CA GLY A 36 -0.98 -19.28 -2.20
C GLY A 36 -0.28 -18.09 -2.85
N GLU A 37 -1.05 -17.03 -3.08
CA GLU A 37 -0.57 -15.76 -3.63
C GLU A 37 -0.45 -14.72 -2.51
N PHE A 38 0.65 -13.97 -2.50
CA PHE A 38 0.85 -12.85 -1.59
C PHE A 38 1.66 -11.73 -2.25
N ILE A 39 1.55 -10.53 -1.68
CA ILE A 39 2.19 -9.33 -2.21
C ILE A 39 3.26 -8.86 -1.21
N VAL A 40 4.48 -8.70 -1.70
CA VAL A 40 5.57 -8.05 -0.97
C VAL A 40 5.63 -6.59 -1.41
N TRP A 41 5.41 -5.69 -0.46
CA TRP A 41 5.44 -4.25 -0.70
C TRP A 41 6.83 -3.69 -0.49
N ARG A 42 7.23 -2.75 -1.36
CA ARG A 42 8.43 -1.94 -1.16
C ARG A 42 8.11 -0.47 -1.28
N HIS A 43 8.74 0.32 -0.43
CA HIS A 43 8.74 1.77 -0.47
C HIS A 43 10.17 2.23 -0.67
N ARG A 44 10.43 2.96 -1.77
CA ARG A 44 11.77 3.46 -2.13
C ARG A 44 12.84 2.36 -2.11
N GLY A 45 12.50 1.18 -2.65
CA GLY A 45 13.38 0.01 -2.72
C GLY A 45 13.50 -0.82 -1.43
N VAL A 46 12.97 -0.34 -0.30
CA VAL A 46 13.02 -1.02 1.01
C VAL A 46 11.71 -1.77 1.26
N ILE A 47 11.78 -2.98 1.83
CA ILE A 47 10.58 -3.72 2.24
C ILE A 47 9.75 -2.88 3.21
N SER A 48 8.46 -2.74 2.92
CA SER A 48 7.53 -1.95 3.73
C SER A 48 6.28 -2.74 4.06
N MET A 49 5.48 -2.18 4.97
CA MET A 49 4.07 -2.57 5.08
C MET A 49 3.31 -2.12 3.83
N PRO A 50 2.10 -2.66 3.61
CA PRO A 50 1.20 -2.16 2.58
C PRO A 50 0.96 -0.64 2.72
N PRO A 51 0.70 0.09 1.62
CA PRO A 51 0.55 1.54 1.60
C PRO A 51 -0.43 2.08 2.65
N TRP A 52 -1.57 1.40 2.85
CA TRP A 52 -2.60 1.78 3.82
C TRP A 52 -2.24 1.54 5.29
N LEU A 53 -1.18 0.77 5.57
CA LEU A 53 -0.64 0.56 6.92
C LEU A 53 0.65 1.33 7.16
N HIS A 54 1.42 1.62 6.09
CA HIS A 54 2.70 2.30 6.17
C HIS A 54 2.59 3.84 6.23
N ALA A 55 1.63 4.42 5.51
CA ALA A 55 1.57 5.87 5.33
C ALA A 55 1.33 6.64 6.63
N GLY A 56 2.09 7.72 6.85
CA GLY A 56 1.98 8.62 7.98
C GLY A 56 2.15 10.08 7.58
N CYS A 57 1.42 10.99 8.25
CA CYS A 57 1.56 12.41 8.00
C CYS A 57 2.82 12.96 8.68
N SER A 58 3.69 13.66 7.93
CA SER A 58 4.90 14.29 8.48
C SER A 58 4.62 15.44 9.45
N ALA A 59 3.49 16.13 9.28
CA ALA A 59 3.07 17.25 10.14
C ALA A 59 2.26 16.80 11.37
N CYS A 60 1.67 15.59 11.34
CA CYS A 60 0.83 15.08 12.42
C CYS A 60 1.20 13.61 12.74
N PRO A 61 2.33 13.38 13.43
CA PRO A 61 2.76 12.03 13.79
C PRO A 61 1.67 11.28 14.57
N GLY A 62 1.35 10.06 14.15
CA GLY A 62 0.32 9.22 14.77
C GLY A 62 -1.13 9.55 14.41
N ALA A 63 -1.37 10.62 13.65
CA ALA A 63 -2.73 10.91 13.17
C ALA A 63 -3.20 9.86 12.14
N PRO A 64 -4.49 9.48 12.16
CA PRO A 64 -5.02 8.53 11.19
C PRO A 64 -4.93 9.08 9.77
N VAL A 65 -4.53 8.22 8.84
CA VAL A 65 -4.42 8.53 7.41
C VAL A 65 -5.48 7.75 6.65
N LYS A 66 -6.20 8.44 5.78
CA LYS A 66 -7.16 7.83 4.86
C LYS A 66 -6.50 7.64 3.51
N VAL A 67 -6.67 6.46 2.92
CA VAL A 67 -6.33 6.23 1.52
C VAL A 67 -7.44 6.77 0.62
N ILE A 68 -7.05 7.56 -0.37
CA ILE A 68 -7.93 8.02 -1.43
C ILE A 68 -7.67 7.12 -2.64
N PRO A 69 -8.64 6.30 -3.07
CA PRO A 69 -8.47 5.50 -4.27
C PRO A 69 -8.31 6.44 -5.47
N ILE A 70 -7.19 6.31 -6.16
CA ILE A 70 -7.02 6.82 -7.52
C ILE A 70 -7.50 5.70 -8.44
N ALA A 71 -8.12 6.02 -9.58
CA ALA A 71 -8.57 5.01 -10.54
C ALA A 71 -7.43 4.01 -10.84
N GLY A 72 -7.60 2.75 -10.43
CA GLY A 72 -6.60 1.68 -10.58
C GLY A 72 -6.07 1.09 -9.27
N ASN A 73 -6.04 1.84 -8.17
CA ASN A 73 -5.47 1.36 -6.90
C ASN A 73 -6.58 0.96 -5.93
N VAL A 74 -7.02 -0.29 -6.02
CA VAL A 74 -7.93 -0.86 -5.03
C VAL A 74 -7.07 -1.55 -3.98
N PRO A 75 -7.15 -1.17 -2.69
CA PRO A 75 -6.46 -1.90 -1.63
C PRO A 75 -6.81 -3.37 -1.76
N TYR A 76 -5.82 -4.26 -1.65
CA TYR A 76 -6.09 -5.68 -1.53
C TYR A 76 -6.85 -5.89 -0.20
N GLN A 77 -8.17 -5.76 -0.27
CA GLN A 77 -9.08 -6.17 0.77
C GLN A 77 -9.07 -7.68 0.68
N GLY A 78 -8.22 -8.31 1.50
CA GLY A 78 -8.07 -9.75 1.51
C GLY A 78 -9.44 -10.40 1.39
N ARG A 79 -9.58 -11.34 0.45
CA ARG A 79 -10.78 -12.19 0.38
C ARG A 79 -10.99 -12.71 1.80
N ALA A 80 -12.01 -12.20 2.49
CA ALA A 80 -12.56 -12.85 3.65
C ALA A 80 -13.08 -14.19 3.13
N GLY A 81 -12.26 -15.23 3.30
CA GLY A 81 -12.71 -16.60 3.11
C GLY A 81 -13.86 -16.83 4.07
N MET A 82 -15.03 -17.12 3.51
CA MET A 82 -15.98 -18.05 4.11
C MET A 82 -16.02 -19.28 3.21
#